data_AF-A0A7W5H1W4-F1
#
_entry.id   AF-A0A7W5H1W4-F1
#
_cell.length_a   1.000
_cell.length_b   1.000
_cell.length_c   1.000
_cell.angle_alpha   90.00
_cell.angle_beta   90.00
_cell.angle_gamma   90.00
#
_symmetry.space_group_name_H-M   'P 1'
#
loop_
_entity.id
_entity.type
_entity.pdbx_description
1 polymer ?
#
loop_
_entity_poly.entity_id
_entity_poly.type
_entity_poly.pdbx_seq_one_letter_code
_entity_poly.pdbx_strand_id
1 'polypeptide(L)'
;MEHNFTEDVKTKSDKKLKEIVIHFDNYQEALISAAENELANRGIELSDEEKRTIEIAKQKMVQETIKKQETDEDWDAFHPKWKQNIVKDENAPQLYSRRVINIFSILFCVLFGGILLAIQLSQVK
;
A
#
# COMPACT_ATOMS: atom_id res chain seq x y z
N MET A 1 18.76 10.95 10.71
CA MET A 1 18.34 11.38 12.06
C MET A 1 17.41 10.30 12.58
N GLU A 2 17.89 9.43 13.47
CA GLU A 2 17.02 8.48 14.16
C GLU A 2 16.17 9.28 15.15
N HIS A 3 14.88 9.41 14.86
CA HIS A 3 13.94 10.04 15.79
C HIS A 3 13.74 9.06 16.96
N ASN A 4 14.18 9.45 18.16
CA ASN A 4 14.16 8.56 19.32
C ASN A 4 12.78 8.61 20.00
N PHE A 5 11.79 7.95 19.38
CA PHE A 5 10.38 8.00 19.80
C PHE A 5 10.15 7.59 21.25
N THR A 6 11.06 6.79 21.84
CA THR A 6 11.02 6.35 23.24
C THR A 6 11.23 7.49 24.24
N GLU A 7 12.02 8.50 23.92
CA GLU A 7 12.20 9.67 24.79
C GLU A 7 11.05 10.66 24.64
N ASP A 8 10.54 10.80 23.40
CA ASP A 8 9.40 11.67 23.09
C ASP A 8 8.12 11.25 23.81
N VAL A 9 7.86 9.95 23.96
CA VAL A 9 6.65 9.45 24.66
C VAL A 9 6.73 9.62 26.18
N LYS A 10 7.92 9.56 26.78
CA LYS A 10 8.10 9.74 28.23
C LYS A 10 7.72 11.13 28.71
N THR A 11 7.96 12.14 27.88
CA THR A 11 7.63 13.55 28.21
C THR A 11 6.16 13.90 27.99
N LYS A 12 5.37 13.00 27.37
CA LYS A 12 3.95 13.24 27.06
C LYS A 12 3.05 12.85 28.23
N SER A 13 1.94 13.59 28.34
CA SER A 13 0.85 13.30 29.27
C SER A 13 0.07 12.05 28.83
N ASP A 14 -0.49 11.33 29.79
CA ASP A 14 -1.26 10.10 29.58
C ASP A 14 -2.41 10.29 28.57
N LYS A 15 -3.07 11.45 28.59
CA LYS A 15 -4.12 11.79 27.62
C LYS A 15 -3.59 11.81 26.17
N LYS A 16 -2.37 12.33 25.99
CA LYS A 16 -1.72 12.43 24.68
C LYS A 16 -1.22 11.06 24.19
N LEU A 17 -0.76 10.21 25.12
CA LEU A 17 -0.39 8.83 24.82
C LEU A 17 -1.60 8.02 24.35
N LYS A 18 -2.73 8.15 25.03
CA LYS A 18 -4.00 7.53 24.61
C LYS A 18 -4.45 8.00 23.23
N GLU A 19 -4.35 9.30 22.95
CA GLU A 19 -4.69 9.87 21.64
C GLU A 19 -3.82 9.28 20.51
N ILE A 20 -2.52 9.07 20.75
CA ILE A 20 -1.61 8.43 19.78
C ILE A 20 -2.03 6.99 19.49
N VAL A 21 -2.41 6.24 20.52
CA VAL A 21 -2.84 4.83 20.38
C VAL A 21 -4.22 4.73 19.73
N ILE A 22 -5.15 5.64 20.03
CA ILE A 22 -6.51 5.66 19.44
C ILE A 22 -6.46 6.06 17.96
N HIS A 23 -5.65 7.07 17.62
CA HIS A 23 -5.50 7.57 16.24
C HIS A 23 -4.25 6.98 15.56
N PHE A 24 -4.00 5.69 15.72
CA PHE A 24 -2.82 5.01 15.19
C PHE A 24 -2.62 5.18 13.67
N ASP A 25 -3.68 5.45 12.90
CA ASP A 25 -3.58 5.74 11.45
C ASP A 25 -2.75 7.01 11.14
N ASN A 26 -2.73 7.99 12.05
CA ASN A 26 -2.06 9.26 11.85
C ASN A 26 -0.59 9.27 12.29
N TYR A 27 -0.12 8.18 12.89
CA TYR A 27 1.18 8.13 13.56
C TYR A 27 2.04 6.97 13.05
N GLN A 28 3.35 7.12 13.15
CA GLN A 28 4.28 6.06 12.77
C GLN A 28 4.17 4.88 13.74
N GLU A 29 4.26 3.66 13.21
CA GLU A 29 4.19 2.41 13.97
C GLU A 29 5.15 2.39 15.17
N ALA A 30 6.39 2.87 14.97
CA ALA A 30 7.39 2.99 16.04
C ALA A 30 6.95 3.91 17.19
N LEU A 31 6.22 4.99 16.91
CA LEU A 31 5.69 5.90 17.93
C LEU A 31 4.51 5.27 18.69
N ILE A 32 3.67 4.50 17.99
CA ILE A 32 2.54 3.80 18.58
C ILE A 32 3.04 2.72 19.55
N SER A 33 3.99 1.88 19.12
CA SER A 33 4.58 0.86 19.99
C SER A 33 5.29 1.49 21.20
N ALA A 34 5.96 2.63 21.02
CA ALA A 34 6.56 3.35 22.13
C ALA A 34 5.50 3.90 23.11
N ALA A 35 4.37 4.40 22.60
CA ALA A 35 3.27 4.91 23.42
C ALA A 35 2.54 3.79 24.18
N GLU A 36 2.31 2.63 23.54
CA GLU A 36 1.73 1.45 24.18
C GLU A 36 2.62 0.93 25.32
N ASN A 37 3.93 0.83 25.08
CA ASN A 37 4.89 0.41 26.12
C ASN A 37 4.94 1.39 27.29
N GLU A 38 4.89 2.69 27.02
CA GLU A 38 4.89 3.70 28.09
C GLU A 38 3.58 3.70 28.89
N LEU A 39 2.42 3.49 28.24
CA LEU A 39 1.14 3.31 28.93
C LEU A 39 1.12 2.05 29.81
N ALA A 40 1.66 0.94 29.31
CA ALA A 40 1.82 -0.30 30.07
C ALA A 40 2.75 -0.11 31.27
N ASN A 41 3.86 0.61 31.08
CA ASN A 41 4.83 0.90 32.14
C ASN A 41 4.23 1.82 33.23
N ARG A 42 3.27 2.69 32.87
CA ARG A 42 2.53 3.54 33.82
C ARG A 42 1.34 2.83 34.48
N GLY A 43 1.03 1.58 34.08
CA GLY A 43 -0.11 0.83 34.61
C GLY A 43 -1.47 1.45 34.27
N ILE A 44 -1.54 2.25 33.20
CA ILE A 44 -2.76 2.94 32.79
C ILE A 44 -3.49 2.06 31.79
N GLU A 45 -4.60 1.47 32.23
CA GLU A 45 -5.46 0.73 31.33
C GLU A 45 -6.30 1.67 30.46
N LEU A 46 -6.44 1.29 29.20
CA LEU A 46 -7.40 1.87 28.28
C LEU A 46 -8.81 1.50 28.74
N SER A 47 -9.72 2.47 28.74
CA SER A 47 -11.14 2.23 29.01
C SER A 47 -11.73 1.28 27.97
N ASP A 48 -12.77 0.54 28.32
CA ASP A 48 -13.43 -0.39 27.40
C ASP A 48 -13.98 0.29 26.13
N GLU A 49 -14.34 1.58 26.23
CA GLU A 49 -14.74 2.41 25.09
C GLU A 49 -13.57 2.71 24.15
N GLU A 50 -12.37 2.93 24.70
CA GLU A 50 -11.14 3.19 23.94
C GLU A 50 -10.69 1.92 23.22
N LYS A 51 -10.77 0.77 23.90
CA LYS A 51 -10.47 -0.56 23.32
C LYS A 51 -11.39 -0.88 22.15
N ARG A 52 -12.70 -0.64 22.29
CA ARG A 52 -13.68 -0.82 21.20
C ARG A 52 -13.38 0.07 20.00
N THR A 53 -12.98 1.32 20.23
CA THR A 53 -12.65 2.26 19.15
C THR A 53 -11.45 1.78 18.34
N ILE A 54 -10.41 1.27 19.01
CA ILE A 54 -9.22 0.69 18.37
C ILE A 54 -9.61 -0.56 17.57
N GLU A 55 -10.46 -1.43 18.12
CA GLU A 55 -10.89 -2.65 17.44
C GLU A 55 -11.69 -2.35 16.17
N ILE A 56 -12.63 -1.40 16.22
CA ILE A 56 -13.40 -0.95 15.06
C ILE A 56 -12.48 -0.37 13.98
N ALA A 57 -11.49 0.44 14.38
CA ALA A 57 -10.52 1.01 13.45
C ALA A 57 -9.63 -0.06 12.80
N LYS A 58 -9.16 -1.04 13.57
CA LYS A 58 -8.40 -2.18 13.05
C LYS A 58 -9.21 -3.01 12.05
N GLN A 59 -10.49 -3.27 12.35
CA GLN A 59 -11.37 -4.00 11.43
C GLN A 59 -11.60 -3.25 10.12
N LYS A 60 -11.75 -1.91 10.16
CA LYS A 60 -11.87 -1.09 8.95
C LYS A 60 -10.62 -1.15 8.08
N MET A 61 -9.42 -1.05 8.66
CA MET A 61 -8.18 -1.17 7.88
C MET A 61 -8.01 -2.54 7.22
N VAL A 62 -8.38 -3.61 7.91
CA VAL A 62 -8.34 -4.97 7.34
C VAL A 62 -9.30 -5.06 6.16
N GLN A 63 -10.52 -4.52 6.28
CA GLN A 63 -11.48 -4.47 5.17
C GLN A 63 -10.99 -3.62 3.99
N GLU A 64 -10.36 -2.47 4.24
CA GLU A 64 -9.79 -1.64 3.17
C GLU A 64 -8.61 -2.31 2.47
N THR A 65 -7.77 -3.04 3.22
CA THR A 65 -6.66 -3.80 2.66
C THR A 65 -7.15 -4.95 1.78
N ILE A 66 -8.17 -5.69 2.24
CA ILE A 66 -8.80 -6.76 1.47
C ILE A 66 -9.46 -6.20 0.21
N LYS A 67 -10.22 -5.10 0.32
CA LYS A 67 -10.88 -4.47 -0.82
C LYS A 67 -9.87 -3.96 -1.86
N LYS A 68 -8.72 -3.46 -1.41
CA LYS A 68 -7.63 -3.03 -2.31
C LYS A 68 -6.99 -4.21 -3.04
N GLN A 69 -6.83 -5.36 -2.37
CA GLN A 69 -6.39 -6.60 -3.02
C GLN A 69 -7.42 -7.11 -4.03
N GLU A 70 -8.71 -7.11 -3.69
CA GLU A 70 -9.78 -7.54 -4.60
C GLU A 70 -9.90 -6.63 -5.84
N THR A 71 -9.60 -5.33 -5.72
CA THR A 71 -9.63 -4.41 -6.87
C THR A 71 -8.45 -4.64 -7.83
N ASP A 72 -7.31 -5.12 -7.34
CA ASP A 72 -6.20 -5.57 -8.19
C ASP A 72 -6.52 -6.94 -8.84
N GLU A 73 -7.35 -7.78 -8.21
CA GLU A 73 -7.78 -9.09 -8.74
C GLU A 73 -8.89 -9.00 -9.82
N ASP A 74 -9.76 -7.99 -9.78
CA ASP A 74 -10.85 -7.83 -10.77
C ASP A 74 -10.32 -7.54 -12.20
N TRP A 75 -9.11 -6.98 -12.33
CA TRP A 75 -8.40 -6.86 -13.61
C TRP A 75 -7.76 -8.16 -14.10
N ASP A 76 -7.57 -9.14 -13.22
CA ASP A 76 -6.94 -10.42 -13.50
C ASP A 76 -7.93 -11.42 -14.14
N ALA A 77 -9.24 -11.16 -14.07
CA ALA A 77 -10.28 -11.96 -14.73
C ALA A 77 -10.13 -12.00 -16.27
N PHE A 78 -9.52 -10.99 -16.88
CA PHE A 78 -9.22 -10.92 -18.32
C PHE A 78 -7.79 -11.33 -18.69
N HIS A 79 -6.93 -11.67 -17.73
CA HIS A 79 -5.53 -12.03 -17.96
C HIS A 79 -5.22 -13.41 -17.36
N PRO A 80 -5.09 -14.48 -18.17
CA PRO A 80 -4.88 -15.83 -17.63
C PRO A 80 -3.51 -15.97 -16.96
N LYS A 81 -3.42 -15.75 -15.63
CA LYS A 81 -2.24 -15.97 -14.76
C LYS A 81 -0.90 -15.88 -15.51
N TRP A 82 -0.58 -14.70 -16.03
CA TRP A 82 0.65 -14.52 -16.80
C TRP A 82 1.84 -14.51 -15.85
N LYS A 83 2.57 -15.65 -15.80
CA LYS A 83 3.70 -15.92 -14.89
C LYS A 83 4.60 -14.68 -14.72
N GLN A 84 4.69 -14.19 -13.49
CA GLN A 84 5.67 -13.17 -13.12
C GLN A 84 7.09 -13.70 -13.28
N ASN A 85 8.01 -12.77 -13.50
CA ASN A 85 9.44 -12.90 -13.79
C ASN A 85 10.02 -14.34 -13.77
N ILE A 86 10.49 -14.85 -14.91
CA ILE A 86 11.13 -16.19 -15.03
C ILE A 86 12.58 -16.17 -14.48
N VAL A 87 12.88 -15.25 -13.57
CA VAL A 87 14.19 -15.14 -12.94
C VAL A 87 14.09 -15.83 -11.59
N LYS A 88 14.87 -16.90 -11.43
CA LYS A 88 14.91 -17.71 -10.19
C LYS A 88 15.67 -17.02 -9.04
N ASP A 89 16.30 -15.88 -9.32
CA ASP A 89 17.05 -15.10 -8.35
C ASP A 89 16.13 -14.10 -7.66
N GLU A 90 15.95 -14.31 -6.36
CA GLU A 90 15.10 -13.50 -5.47
C GLU A 90 15.64 -12.06 -5.31
N ASN A 91 16.94 -11.84 -5.54
CA ASN A 91 17.56 -10.53 -5.45
C ASN A 91 17.60 -9.77 -6.78
N ALA A 92 17.00 -10.32 -7.84
CA ALA A 92 17.03 -9.67 -9.15
C ALA A 92 16.19 -8.37 -9.13
N PRO A 93 16.80 -7.21 -9.44
CA PRO A 93 16.05 -5.97 -9.53
C PRO A 93 15.01 -6.08 -10.65
N GLN A 94 13.77 -5.64 -10.38
CA GLN A 94 12.72 -5.55 -11.39
C GLN A 94 13.03 -4.38 -12.34
N LEU A 95 13.83 -4.65 -13.37
CA LEU A 95 14.38 -3.62 -14.26
C LEU A 95 13.32 -2.87 -15.08
N TYR A 96 12.13 -3.46 -15.29
CA TYR A 96 11.04 -2.79 -16.00
C TYR A 96 9.67 -3.20 -15.45
N SER A 97 8.84 -2.19 -15.14
CA SER A 97 7.43 -2.41 -14.82
C SER A 97 6.70 -2.93 -16.06
N ARG A 98 6.14 -4.14 -15.98
CA ARG A 98 5.40 -4.77 -17.08
C ARG A 98 4.22 -3.92 -17.57
N ARG A 99 3.63 -3.10 -16.70
CA ARG A 99 2.57 -2.13 -17.05
C ARG A 99 3.08 -1.12 -18.09
N VAL A 100 4.29 -0.62 -17.87
CA VAL A 100 4.93 0.34 -18.79
C VAL A 100 5.19 -0.32 -20.14
N ILE A 101 5.75 -1.53 -20.15
CA ILE A 101 6.00 -2.28 -21.39
C ILE A 101 4.72 -2.49 -22.20
N ASN A 102 3.62 -2.87 -21.56
CA ASN A 102 2.35 -3.11 -22.26
C ASN A 102 1.75 -1.83 -22.84
N ILE A 103 1.74 -0.74 -22.07
CA ILE A 103 1.23 0.56 -22.54
C ILE A 103 2.05 1.02 -23.75
N PHE A 104 3.37 0.97 -23.66
CA PHE A 104 4.24 1.36 -24.78
C PHE A 104 4.08 0.40 -25.96
N SER A 105 3.99 -0.91 -25.75
CA SER A 105 3.76 -1.88 -26.83
C SER A 105 2.48 -1.59 -27.60
N ILE A 106 1.37 -1.30 -26.91
CA ILE A 106 0.09 -0.99 -27.55
C ILE A 106 0.20 0.33 -28.32
N LEU A 107 0.74 1.38 -27.70
CA LEU A 107 0.87 2.69 -28.35
C LEU A 107 1.73 2.61 -29.61
N PHE A 108 2.88 1.95 -29.53
CA PHE A 108 3.77 1.79 -30.67
C PHE A 108 3.15 0.88 -31.75
N CYS A 109 2.52 -0.25 -31.39
CA CYS A 109 1.85 -1.10 -32.38
C CYS A 109 0.71 -0.37 -33.12
N VAL A 110 -0.13 0.38 -32.40
CA VAL A 110 -1.26 1.09 -33.00
C VAL A 110 -0.78 2.26 -33.86
N LEU A 111 0.21 3.03 -33.40
CA LEU A 111 0.76 4.14 -34.18
C LEU A 111 1.39 3.65 -35.50
N PHE A 112 2.32 2.70 -35.42
CA PHE A 112 3.00 2.21 -36.62
C PHE A 112 2.07 1.38 -37.51
N GLY A 113 1.22 0.54 -36.93
CA GLY A 113 0.22 -0.24 -37.67
C GLY A 113 -0.82 0.65 -38.36
N GLY A 114 -1.29 1.70 -37.67
CA GLY A 114 -2.23 2.68 -38.22
C GLY A 114 -1.63 3.48 -39.37
N ILE A 115 -0.37 3.91 -39.24
CA ILE A 115 0.36 4.61 -40.32
C ILE A 115 0.52 3.69 -41.54
N LEU A 116 0.94 2.44 -41.34
CA LEU A 116 1.08 1.48 -42.44
C LEU A 116 -0.25 1.19 -43.14
N LEU A 117 -1.32 1.03 -42.37
CA LEU A 117 -2.67 0.83 -42.92
C LEU A 117 -3.15 2.04 -43.73
N ALA A 118 -2.92 3.25 -43.22
CA ALA A 118 -3.29 4.48 -43.91
C ALA A 118 -2.52 4.64 -45.24
N ILE A 119 -1.23 4.30 -45.25
CA ILE A 119 -0.42 4.30 -46.48
C ILE A 119 -0.96 3.27 -47.47
N GLN A 120 -1.26 2.05 -47.03
CA GLN A 120 -1.81 1.01 -47.89
C GLN A 120 -3.15 1.46 -48.50
N LEU A 121 -4.06 2.01 -47.70
CA LEU A 121 -5.36 2.49 -48.18
C LEU A 121 -5.23 3.67 -49.15
N SER A 122 -4.20 4.52 -49.00
CA SER A 122 -3.93 5.62 -49.95
C SER A 122 -3.42 5.14 -51.32
N GLN A 123 -2.86 3.92 -51.39
CA GLN A 123 -2.35 3.31 -52.61
C GLN A 123 -3.38 2.39 -53.29
N VAL A 124 -4.40 1.95 -52.54
CA VAL A 124 -5.54 1.21 -53.10
C VAL A 124 -6.44 2.21 -53.83
N LYS A 125 -6.37 2.17 -55.16
CA LYS A 125 -7.22 2.92 -56.09
C LYS A 125 -8.17 1.97 -56.82
#